data_AF-A0A2P4X897-F1
#
_entry.id   AF-A0A2P4X897-F1
#
_cell.length_a   1.000
_cell.length_b   1.000
_cell.length_c   1.000
_cell.angle_alpha   90.00
_cell.angle_beta   90.00
_cell.angle_gamma   90.00
#
_symmetry.space_group_name_H-M   'P 1'
#
loop_
_entity.id
_entity.type
_entity.pdbx_description
1 polymer ?
#
loop_
_entity_poly.entity_id
_entity_poly.type
_entity_poly.pdbx_seq_one_letter_code
_entity_poly.pdbx_strand_id
1 'polypeptide(L)'
;MKPSFSPTRIKINGGLPHFDDDGNVMLRALSLSPGASRRDSRLETPMSSGLHLFLQGVVHAVLSGVVVSIVLCPVMIGFASIIFSHPEFSEALPMLTKLVFASSVVHQLVITSLSPLPFAIGQVQDTGMIFLASMASSIMTELGPAVPLEERIATVLVHLSICTVLVGLGLILTGKARLASFVQYLPTPVIGGYLAYVGFFMVKGGVSLTTGVGLVSVQGWG
;
A
#
# COMPACT_ATOMS: atom_id res chain seq x y z
N MET A 1 8.71 20.61 -39.40
CA MET A 1 8.03 19.41 -39.92
C MET A 1 8.15 18.31 -38.88
N LYS A 2 7.04 17.89 -38.26
CA LYS A 2 7.03 16.76 -37.30
C LYS A 2 7.07 15.46 -38.11
N PRO A 3 8.00 14.52 -37.86
CA PRO A 3 7.89 13.18 -38.43
C PRO A 3 6.81 12.41 -37.68
N SER A 4 5.80 11.97 -38.44
CA SER A 4 4.73 11.07 -38.02
C SER A 4 5.31 9.65 -37.92
N PHE A 5 5.25 9.05 -36.74
CA PHE A 5 5.66 7.65 -36.54
C PHE A 5 4.47 6.73 -36.82
N SER A 6 4.53 5.99 -37.94
CA SER A 6 3.62 4.88 -38.22
C SER A 6 4.31 3.56 -37.85
N PRO A 7 3.77 2.75 -36.91
CA PRO A 7 4.36 1.47 -36.58
C PRO A 7 3.92 0.44 -37.62
N THR A 8 4.76 0.12 -38.60
CA THR A 8 4.39 -0.83 -39.65
C THR A 8 5.38 -1.98 -39.79
N ARG A 9 4.97 -3.11 -39.19
CA ARG A 9 4.93 -4.46 -39.78
C ARG A 9 6.25 -5.02 -40.36
N ILE A 10 7.00 -5.72 -39.51
CA ILE A 10 8.04 -6.69 -39.90
C ILE A 10 7.39 -7.79 -40.75
N LYS A 11 7.82 -7.98 -42.01
CA LYS A 11 7.46 -9.15 -42.82
C LYS A 11 8.63 -10.12 -42.82
N ILE A 12 8.40 -11.32 -42.29
CA ILE A 12 9.37 -12.42 -42.32
C ILE A 12 9.01 -13.29 -43.52
N ASN A 13 9.88 -13.32 -44.53
CA ASN A 13 9.78 -14.31 -45.60
C ASN A 13 11.16 -14.96 -45.79
N GLY A 14 11.27 -16.25 -45.48
CA GLY A 14 12.36 -17.13 -45.90
C GLY A 14 13.79 -16.61 -45.79
N GLY A 15 14.28 -16.34 -44.57
CA GLY A 15 15.71 -16.50 -44.24
C GLY A 15 16.55 -15.25 -43.97
N LEU A 16 16.14 -14.04 -44.39
CA LEU A 16 16.78 -12.80 -43.93
C LEU A 16 15.75 -11.67 -43.75
N PRO A 17 15.81 -10.89 -42.65
CA PRO A 17 14.95 -9.74 -42.48
C PRO A 17 15.36 -8.62 -43.45
N HIS A 18 14.44 -8.25 -44.34
CA HIS A 18 14.59 -7.09 -45.22
C HIS A 18 13.85 -5.90 -44.59
N PHE A 19 14.60 -4.88 -44.20
CA PHE A 19 14.05 -3.59 -43.75
C PHE A 19 14.12 -2.63 -44.94
N ASP A 20 13.08 -1.79 -45.12
CA ASP A 20 13.09 -0.70 -46.11
C ASP A 20 14.35 0.17 -45.96
N ASP A 21 14.72 0.89 -47.03
CA ASP A 21 16.00 1.61 -47.21
C ASP A 21 16.51 2.36 -45.95
N ASP A 22 15.62 2.93 -45.14
CA ASP A 22 15.94 3.64 -43.90
C ASP A 22 16.60 2.75 -42.83
N GLY A 23 16.25 1.46 -42.76
CA GLY A 23 16.79 0.50 -41.79
C GLY A 23 18.24 0.10 -42.09
N ASN A 24 18.60 0.03 -43.37
CA ASN A 24 19.97 -0.29 -43.80
C ASN A 24 20.93 0.90 -43.57
N VAL A 25 20.42 2.13 -43.67
CA VAL A 25 21.18 3.35 -43.34
C VAL A 25 21.44 3.43 -41.83
N MET A 26 20.47 3.06 -40.98
CA MET A 26 20.65 2.97 -39.53
C MET A 26 21.69 1.91 -39.12
N LEU A 27 21.68 0.74 -39.75
CA LEU A 27 22.69 -0.31 -39.50
C LEU A 27 24.10 0.10 -39.95
N ARG A 28 24.23 0.82 -41.07
CA ARG A 28 25.52 1.40 -41.49
C ARG A 28 25.99 2.54 -40.58
N ALA A 29 25.07 3.36 -40.08
CA ALA A 29 25.39 4.43 -39.12
C ALA A 29 25.85 3.86 -37.76
N LEU A 30 25.26 2.76 -37.29
CA LEU A 30 25.70 2.04 -36.09
C LEU A 30 27.04 1.31 -36.30
N SER A 31 27.30 0.81 -37.51
CA SER A 31 28.55 0.14 -37.88
C SER A 31 29.74 1.11 -38.03
N LEU A 32 29.49 2.37 -38.38
CA LEU A 32 30.53 3.37 -38.64
C LEU A 32 30.77 4.33 -37.46
N SER A 33 30.07 4.12 -36.34
CA SER A 33 30.33 4.84 -35.10
C SER A 33 31.73 4.47 -34.55
N PRO A 34 32.69 5.42 -34.48
CA PRO A 34 34.01 5.18 -33.89
C PRO A 34 33.86 5.12 -32.37
N GLY A 35 33.41 3.96 -31.88
CA GLY A 35 33.15 3.73 -30.46
C GLY A 35 33.06 2.26 -30.05
N ALA A 36 33.02 1.33 -31.01
CA ALA A 36 33.06 -0.10 -30.75
C ALA A 36 34.49 -0.60 -30.48
N SER A 37 35.22 0.08 -29.59
CA SER A 37 36.35 -0.54 -28.90
C SER A 37 35.75 -1.42 -27.82
N ARG A 38 35.71 -2.72 -28.10
CA ARG A 38 35.43 -3.79 -27.14
C ARG A 38 36.49 -3.70 -26.04
N ARG A 39 36.25 -2.85 -25.04
CA ARG A 39 37.06 -2.79 -23.83
C ARG A 39 36.50 -3.85 -22.89
N ASP A 40 37.01 -5.07 -23.07
CA ASP A 40 37.03 -6.07 -22.01
C ASP A 40 37.86 -5.50 -20.86
N SER A 41 37.21 -4.72 -20.01
CA SER A 41 37.68 -4.44 -18.66
C SER A 41 36.62 -4.97 -17.73
N ARG A 42 36.85 -6.20 -17.24
CA ARG A 42 36.55 -6.52 -15.84
C ARG A 42 37.13 -5.38 -15.02
N LEU A 43 36.34 -4.34 -14.81
CA LEU A 43 36.50 -3.48 -13.66
C LEU A 43 36.20 -4.40 -12.50
N GLU A 44 37.27 -4.95 -11.91
CA GLU A 44 37.22 -5.32 -10.51
C GLU A 44 36.74 -4.07 -9.79
N THR A 45 35.44 -3.98 -9.53
CA THR A 45 34.91 -2.97 -8.62
C THR A 45 35.71 -3.16 -7.34
N PRO A 46 36.54 -2.19 -6.92
CA PRO A 46 37.31 -2.37 -5.71
C PRO A 46 36.31 -2.66 -4.60
N MET A 47 36.62 -3.62 -3.74
CA MET A 47 35.74 -4.07 -2.65
C MET A 47 35.23 -2.89 -1.79
N SER A 48 35.93 -1.75 -1.79
CA SER A 48 35.56 -0.47 -1.17
C SER A 48 34.36 0.25 -1.83
N SER A 49 34.12 0.08 -3.14
CA SER A 49 32.98 0.69 -3.84
C SER A 49 31.66 0.04 -3.45
N GLY A 50 31.65 -1.29 -3.26
CA GLY A 50 30.45 -2.03 -2.83
C GLY A 50 30.03 -1.66 -1.40
N LEU A 51 31.00 -1.51 -0.50
CA LEU A 51 30.75 -1.06 0.86
C LEU A 51 30.19 0.37 0.90
N HIS A 52 30.77 1.30 0.12
CA HIS A 52 30.26 2.68 0.04
C HIS A 52 28.83 2.75 -0.51
N LEU A 53 28.50 1.98 -1.54
CA LEU A 53 27.16 1.89 -2.11
C LEU A 53 26.15 1.30 -1.10
N PHE A 54 26.55 0.25 -0.38
CA PHE A 54 25.73 -0.34 0.68
C PHE A 54 25.50 0.64 1.83
N LEU A 55 26.55 1.31 2.33
CA LEU A 55 26.43 2.33 3.38
C LEU A 55 25.54 3.49 2.94
N GLN A 56 25.67 3.97 1.70
CA GLN A 56 24.78 4.98 1.16
C GLN A 56 23.33 4.47 1.15
N GLY A 57 23.07 3.24 0.68
CA GLY A 57 21.74 2.64 0.70
C GLY A 57 21.14 2.55 2.11
N VAL A 58 21.92 2.06 3.08
CA VAL A 58 21.49 1.97 4.48
C VAL A 58 21.18 3.34 5.06
N VAL A 59 22.02 4.35 4.81
CA VAL A 59 21.78 5.71 5.29
C VAL A 59 20.48 6.27 4.72
N HIS A 60 20.22 6.13 3.43
CA HIS A 60 18.97 6.60 2.82
C HIS A 60 17.74 5.84 3.35
N ALA A 61 17.86 4.51 3.56
CA ALA A 61 16.80 3.69 4.12
C ALA A 61 16.48 4.07 5.58
N VAL A 62 17.51 4.33 6.39
CA VAL A 62 17.34 4.78 7.78
C VAL A 62 16.71 6.17 7.83
N LEU A 63 17.21 7.12 7.04
CA LEU A 63 16.67 8.49 7.00
C LEU A 63 15.20 8.50 6.56
N SER A 64 14.86 7.78 5.49
CA SER A 64 13.47 7.66 5.03
C SER A 64 12.59 6.95 6.06
N GLY A 65 13.08 5.89 6.70
CA GLY A 65 12.38 5.18 7.77
C GLY A 65 12.10 6.06 9.00
N VAL A 66 13.05 6.92 9.38
CA VAL A 66 12.86 7.88 10.49
C VAL A 66 11.77 8.91 10.14
N VAL A 67 11.84 9.50 8.94
CA VAL A 67 10.82 10.47 8.49
C VAL A 67 9.43 9.83 8.47
N VAL A 68 9.31 8.62 7.92
CA VAL A 68 8.05 7.87 7.87
C VAL A 68 7.55 7.54 9.28
N SER A 69 8.43 7.11 10.19
CA SER A 69 8.05 6.79 11.57
C SER A 69 7.52 8.00 12.33
N ILE A 70 8.11 9.18 12.14
CA ILE A 70 7.65 10.43 12.76
C ILE A 70 6.21 10.76 12.30
N VAL A 71 5.89 10.54 11.02
CA VAL A 71 4.56 10.79 10.48
C VAL A 71 3.57 9.71 10.94
N LEU A 72 3.98 8.44 10.97
CA LEU A 72 3.07 7.33 11.28
C LEU A 72 2.73 7.20 12.75
N CYS A 73 3.61 7.62 13.68
CA CYS A 73 3.31 7.58 15.11
C CYS A 73 1.99 8.26 15.49
N PRO A 74 1.75 9.55 15.16
CA PRO A 74 0.47 10.19 15.44
C PRO A 74 -0.69 9.59 14.64
N VAL A 75 -0.43 9.13 13.41
CA VAL A 75 -1.44 8.48 12.56
C VAL A 75 -1.95 7.20 13.22
N MET A 76 -1.07 6.35 13.76
CA MET A 76 -1.46 5.12 14.45
C MET A 76 -2.28 5.38 15.73
N ILE A 77 -1.99 6.47 16.45
CA ILE A 77 -2.79 6.89 17.62
C ILE A 77 -4.19 7.32 17.16
N GLY A 78 -4.27 8.09 16.08
CA GLY A 78 -5.54 8.46 15.45
C GLY A 78 -6.33 7.24 14.98
N PHE A 79 -5.64 6.25 14.41
CA PHE A 79 -6.24 5.00 13.93
C PHE A 79 -6.87 4.21 15.06
N ALA A 80 -6.13 4.01 16.16
CA ALA A 80 -6.67 3.36 17.36
C ALA A 80 -7.89 4.10 17.91
N SER A 81 -7.85 5.43 17.96
CA SER A 81 -8.96 6.25 18.47
C SER A 81 -10.21 6.20 17.57
N ILE A 82 -10.03 6.06 16.26
CA ILE A 82 -11.15 5.91 15.30
C ILE A 82 -11.76 4.50 15.41
N ILE A 83 -10.92 3.46 15.40
CA ILE A 83 -11.37 2.06 15.48
C ILE A 83 -12.13 1.80 16.80
N PHE A 84 -11.57 2.28 17.92
CA PHE A 84 -12.12 2.08 19.25
C PHE A 84 -12.82 3.34 19.77
N SER A 85 -13.67 3.95 18.93
CA SER A 85 -14.39 5.20 19.24
C SER A 85 -15.56 5.04 20.21
N HIS A 86 -15.95 3.80 20.54
CA HIS A 86 -17.00 3.54 21.53
C HIS A 86 -16.56 3.97 22.94
N PRO A 87 -17.39 4.70 23.72
CA PRO A 87 -16.99 5.25 25.03
C PRO A 87 -16.46 4.22 26.02
N GLU A 88 -16.98 3.00 25.95
CA GLU A 88 -16.57 1.88 26.82
C GLU A 88 -15.13 1.41 26.59
N PHE A 89 -14.50 1.75 25.46
CA PHE A 89 -13.09 1.46 25.25
C PHE A 89 -12.14 2.42 25.96
N SER A 90 -12.63 3.54 26.51
CA SER A 90 -11.80 4.63 27.05
C SER A 90 -10.72 4.17 28.04
N GLU A 91 -11.05 3.25 28.95
CA GLU A 91 -10.09 2.69 29.91
C GLU A 91 -9.05 1.76 29.26
N ALA A 92 -9.45 1.02 28.23
CA ALA A 92 -8.60 0.06 27.52
C ALA A 92 -7.86 0.65 26.31
N LEU A 93 -8.16 1.89 25.90
CA LEU A 93 -7.57 2.56 24.74
C LEU A 93 -6.04 2.51 24.72
N PRO A 94 -5.30 2.72 25.83
CA PRO A 94 -3.85 2.62 25.83
C PRO A 94 -3.34 1.20 25.52
N MET A 95 -4.04 0.16 25.99
CA MET A 95 -3.73 -1.24 25.69
C MET A 95 -4.02 -1.53 24.20
N LEU A 96 -5.18 -1.13 23.71
CA LEU A 96 -5.61 -1.33 22.33
C LEU A 96 -4.69 -0.60 21.33
N THR A 97 -4.24 0.60 21.67
CA THR A 97 -3.27 1.35 20.87
C THR A 97 -1.96 0.58 20.73
N LYS A 98 -1.44 -0.01 21.82
CA LYS A 98 -0.23 -0.86 21.74
C LYS A 98 -0.43 -2.06 20.81
N LEU A 99 -1.61 -2.68 20.82
CA LEU A 99 -1.95 -3.78 19.91
C LEU A 99 -1.99 -3.32 18.44
N VAL A 100 -2.57 -2.15 18.15
CA VAL A 100 -2.57 -1.58 16.79
C VAL A 100 -1.15 -1.33 16.31
N PHE A 101 -0.29 -0.72 17.14
CA PHE A 101 1.12 -0.52 16.80
C PHE A 101 1.85 -1.84 16.53
N ALA A 102 1.67 -2.84 17.41
CA ALA A 102 2.28 -4.15 17.24
C ALA A 102 1.82 -4.83 15.93
N SER A 103 0.53 -4.75 15.63
CA SER A 103 -0.04 -5.27 14.38
C SER A 103 0.55 -4.59 13.16
N SER A 104 0.69 -3.26 13.17
CA SER A 104 1.29 -2.49 12.07
C SER A 104 2.75 -2.86 11.83
N VAL A 105 3.53 -3.06 12.89
CA VAL A 105 4.94 -3.48 12.78
C VAL A 105 5.03 -4.87 12.16
N VAL A 106 4.22 -5.83 12.62
CA VAL A 106 4.19 -7.19 12.07
C VAL A 106 3.77 -7.16 10.60
N HIS A 107 2.74 -6.38 10.25
CA HIS A 107 2.27 -6.25 8.88
C HIS A 107 3.34 -5.68 7.94
N GLN A 108 3.97 -4.56 8.34
CA GLN A 108 5.03 -3.94 7.56
C GLN A 108 6.22 -4.89 7.38
N LEU A 109 6.61 -5.63 8.44
CA LEU A 109 7.70 -6.61 8.37
C LEU A 109 7.38 -7.74 7.39
N VAL A 110 6.20 -8.34 7.50
CA VAL A 110 5.75 -9.42 6.61
C VAL A 110 5.73 -8.97 5.15
N ILE A 111 5.13 -7.82 4.85
CA ILE A 111 5.07 -7.30 3.47
C ILE A 111 6.47 -6.95 2.95
N THR A 112 7.29 -6.27 3.75
CA THR A 112 8.64 -5.87 3.31
C THR A 112 9.53 -7.09 3.06
N SER A 113 9.43 -8.13 3.89
CA SER A 113 10.26 -9.34 3.77
C SER A 113 9.78 -10.29 2.67
N LEU A 114 8.47 -10.40 2.43
CA LEU A 114 7.91 -11.35 1.46
C LEU A 114 7.60 -10.72 0.09
N SER A 115 7.66 -9.38 -0.03
CA SER A 115 7.34 -8.71 -1.27
C SER A 115 8.41 -8.96 -2.35
N PRO A 116 8.02 -9.41 -3.56
CA PRO A 116 8.93 -9.54 -4.70
C PRO A 116 9.29 -8.19 -5.35
N LEU A 117 8.66 -7.09 -4.91
CA LEU A 117 8.88 -5.75 -5.45
C LEU A 117 9.90 -4.99 -4.57
N PRO A 118 11.08 -4.62 -5.10
CA PRO A 118 12.17 -4.02 -4.32
C PRO A 118 11.89 -2.61 -3.80
N PHE A 119 10.76 -2.01 -4.18
CA PHE A 119 10.31 -0.67 -3.79
C PHE A 119 8.98 -0.69 -3.02
N ALA A 120 8.42 -1.87 -2.73
CA ALA A 120 7.13 -1.95 -2.03
C ALA A 120 7.28 -1.64 -0.54
N ILE A 121 6.49 -0.66 -0.08
CA ILE A 121 6.34 -0.32 1.33
C ILE A 121 4.90 -0.64 1.72
N GLY A 122 4.70 -1.64 2.58
CA GLY A 122 3.38 -2.08 3.05
C GLY A 122 2.84 -1.25 4.20
N GLN A 123 2.08 -0.19 3.90
CA GLN A 123 1.44 0.65 4.92
C GLN A 123 0.02 0.16 5.27
N VAL A 124 -0.41 0.44 6.50
CA VAL A 124 -1.78 0.20 6.94
C VAL A 124 -2.72 1.17 6.25
N GLN A 125 -3.83 0.66 5.72
CA GLN A 125 -4.79 1.45 4.94
C GLN A 125 -5.90 2.06 5.80
N ASP A 126 -6.07 3.37 5.69
CA ASP A 126 -7.04 4.19 6.44
C ASP A 126 -8.49 3.79 6.13
N THR A 127 -8.75 3.35 4.89
CA THR A 127 -10.09 2.98 4.44
C THR A 127 -10.68 1.80 5.20
N GLY A 128 -9.85 0.79 5.50
CA GLY A 128 -10.32 -0.41 6.20
C GLY A 128 -10.84 -0.09 7.59
N MET A 129 -10.26 0.93 8.24
CA MET A 129 -10.58 1.28 9.61
C MET A 129 -12.02 1.71 9.83
N ILE A 130 -12.67 2.31 8.84
CA ILE A 130 -14.07 2.70 8.93
C ILE A 130 -14.95 1.48 9.19
N PHE A 131 -14.64 0.37 8.51
CA PHE A 131 -15.34 -0.90 8.69
C PHE A 131 -14.96 -1.54 10.03
N LEU A 132 -13.69 -1.49 10.43
CA LEU A 132 -13.27 -2.00 11.75
C LEU A 132 -13.98 -1.23 12.89
N ALA A 133 -14.10 0.09 12.78
CA ALA A 133 -14.76 0.94 13.75
C ALA A 133 -16.26 0.63 13.88
N SER A 134 -16.95 0.42 12.76
CA SER A 134 -18.36 0.05 12.78
C SER A 134 -18.58 -1.35 13.36
N MET A 135 -17.74 -2.32 13.00
CA MET A 135 -17.79 -3.68 13.56
C MET A 135 -17.54 -3.67 15.08
N ALA A 136 -16.48 -2.99 15.54
CA ALA A 136 -16.16 -2.88 16.95
C ALA A 136 -17.31 -2.24 17.75
N SER A 137 -17.88 -1.15 17.24
CA SER A 137 -19.00 -0.47 17.90
C SER A 137 -20.28 -1.30 17.90
N SER A 138 -20.57 -2.03 16.81
CA SER A 138 -21.74 -2.91 16.73
C SER A 138 -21.68 -4.01 17.78
N ILE A 139 -20.53 -4.68 17.91
CA ILE A 139 -20.32 -5.76 18.89
C ILE A 139 -20.48 -5.23 20.32
N MET A 140 -19.89 -4.07 20.64
CA MET A 140 -20.04 -3.47 21.97
C MET A 140 -21.51 -3.16 22.30
N THR A 141 -22.26 -2.66 21.31
CA THR A 141 -23.68 -2.34 21.45
C THR A 141 -24.54 -3.60 21.60
N GLU A 142 -24.24 -4.64 20.84
CA GLU A 142 -25.00 -5.90 20.83
C GLU A 142 -24.82 -6.74 22.10
N LEU A 143 -23.59 -6.83 22.62
CA LEU A 143 -23.34 -7.53 23.89
C LEU A 143 -23.95 -6.76 25.07
N GLY A 144 -23.97 -5.43 24.97
CA GLY A 144 -24.52 -4.54 26.00
C GLY A 144 -23.78 -4.61 27.34
N PRO A 145 -24.27 -3.90 28.36
CA PRO A 145 -23.58 -3.78 29.65
C PRO A 145 -23.68 -5.03 30.54
N ALA A 146 -24.47 -6.03 30.15
CA ALA A 146 -24.65 -7.27 30.91
C ALA A 146 -23.39 -8.15 30.92
N VAL A 147 -22.53 -8.01 29.90
CA VAL A 147 -21.26 -8.74 29.78
C VAL A 147 -20.12 -7.88 30.35
N PRO A 148 -19.17 -8.45 31.11
CA PRO A 148 -18.02 -7.69 31.60
C PRO A 148 -17.20 -7.08 30.46
N LEU A 149 -16.59 -5.92 30.72
CA LEU A 149 -15.89 -5.14 29.69
C LEU A 149 -14.75 -5.92 29.02
N GLU A 150 -13.97 -6.69 29.79
CA GLU A 150 -12.87 -7.50 29.26
C GLU A 150 -13.34 -8.54 28.23
N GLU A 151 -14.45 -9.23 28.50
CA GLU A 151 -15.00 -10.24 27.58
C GLU A 151 -15.53 -9.60 26.29
N ARG A 152 -16.12 -8.40 26.39
CA ARG A 152 -16.57 -7.63 25.22
C ARG A 152 -15.38 -7.21 24.35
N ILE A 153 -14.33 -6.65 24.95
CA ILE A 153 -13.11 -6.26 24.24
C ILE A 153 -12.46 -7.48 23.58
N ALA A 154 -12.35 -8.60 24.31
CA ALA A 154 -11.80 -9.84 23.77
C ALA A 154 -12.61 -10.33 22.55
N THR A 155 -13.94 -10.29 22.64
CA THR A 155 -14.84 -10.65 21.53
C THR A 155 -14.62 -9.77 20.31
N VAL A 156 -14.50 -8.45 20.49
CA VAL A 156 -14.19 -7.51 19.41
C VAL A 156 -12.85 -7.86 18.75
N LEU A 157 -11.79 -8.03 19.53
CA LEU A 157 -10.45 -8.33 19.00
C LEU A 157 -10.42 -9.66 18.23
N VAL A 158 -11.06 -10.70 18.76
CA VAL A 158 -11.17 -12.00 18.08
C VAL A 158 -11.97 -11.87 16.78
N HIS A 159 -13.09 -11.16 16.80
CA HIS A 159 -13.92 -10.95 15.62
C HIS A 159 -13.16 -10.20 14.52
N LEU A 160 -12.50 -9.09 14.87
CA LEU A 160 -11.66 -8.32 13.93
C LEU A 160 -10.52 -9.18 13.37
N SER A 161 -9.92 -10.04 14.18
CA SER A 161 -8.86 -10.97 13.74
C SER A 161 -9.39 -11.98 12.74
N ILE A 162 -10.54 -12.60 13.00
CA ILE A 162 -11.19 -13.55 12.08
C ILE A 162 -11.53 -12.86 10.75
N CYS A 163 -12.14 -11.68 10.79
CA CYS A 163 -12.43 -10.88 9.58
C CYS A 163 -11.16 -10.60 8.78
N THR A 164 -10.07 -10.21 9.45
CA THR A 164 -8.79 -9.93 8.80
C THR A 164 -8.19 -11.17 8.13
N VAL A 165 -8.27 -12.34 8.79
CA VAL A 165 -7.85 -13.62 8.21
C VAL A 165 -8.69 -13.96 6.99
N LEU A 166 -10.01 -13.80 7.07
CA LEU A 166 -10.91 -14.06 5.94
C LEU A 166 -10.62 -13.14 4.75
N VAL A 167 -10.39 -11.84 5.00
CA VAL A 167 -9.96 -10.90 3.96
C VAL A 167 -8.62 -11.32 3.36
N GLY A 168 -7.64 -11.70 4.19
CA GLY A 168 -6.33 -12.20 3.73
C GLY A 168 -6.44 -13.44 2.84
N LEU A 169 -7.25 -14.42 3.25
CA LEU A 169 -7.55 -15.61 2.44
C LEU A 169 -8.24 -15.23 1.13
N GLY A 170 -9.21 -14.31 1.18
CA GLY A 170 -9.88 -13.77 -0.01
C GLY A 170 -8.90 -13.12 -0.98
N LEU A 171 -7.94 -12.33 -0.48
CA LEU A 171 -6.89 -11.71 -1.29
C LEU A 171 -5.96 -12.75 -1.92
N ILE A 172 -5.58 -13.80 -1.18
CA ILE A 172 -4.77 -14.91 -1.71
C ILE A 172 -5.52 -15.64 -2.83
N LEU A 173 -6.80 -15.95 -2.61
CA LEU A 173 -7.64 -16.62 -3.62
C LEU A 173 -7.81 -15.74 -4.87
N THR A 174 -8.08 -14.45 -4.69
CA THR A 174 -8.21 -13.47 -5.78
C THR A 174 -6.92 -13.34 -6.58
N GLY A 175 -5.77 -13.31 -5.89
CA GLY A 175 -4.45 -13.29 -6.52
C GLY A 175 -4.17 -14.55 -7.33
N LYS A 176 -4.45 -15.74 -6.77
CA LYS A 176 -4.26 -17.03 -7.46
C LYS A 176 -5.18 -17.18 -8.67
N ALA A 177 -6.42 -16.71 -8.57
CA ALA A 177 -7.39 -16.76 -9.65
C ALA A 177 -7.19 -15.66 -10.72
N ARG A 178 -6.15 -14.81 -10.58
CA ARG A 178 -5.82 -13.70 -11.50
C ARG A 178 -6.96 -12.70 -11.69
N LEU A 179 -7.83 -12.59 -10.69
CA LEU A 179 -8.98 -11.69 -10.72
C LEU A 179 -8.59 -10.20 -10.65
N ALA A 180 -7.34 -9.90 -10.31
CA ALA A 180 -6.78 -8.54 -10.40
C ALA A 180 -6.86 -7.96 -11.82
N SER A 181 -6.94 -8.80 -12.86
CA SER A 181 -7.19 -8.36 -14.24
C SER A 181 -8.59 -7.76 -14.41
N PHE A 182 -9.59 -8.23 -13.65
CA PHE A 182 -10.95 -7.70 -13.70
C PHE A 182 -11.08 -6.31 -13.07
N VAL A 183 -10.25 -6.01 -12.07
CA VAL A 183 -10.23 -4.68 -11.42
C VAL A 183 -9.90 -3.58 -12.42
N GLN A 184 -9.12 -3.88 -13.47
CA GLN A 184 -8.76 -2.93 -14.53
C GLN A 184 -9.94 -2.57 -15.45
N TYR A 185 -11.02 -3.34 -15.43
CA TYR A 185 -12.25 -3.04 -16.19
C TYR A 185 -13.23 -2.16 -15.42
N LEU A 186 -12.94 -1.80 -14.16
CA LEU A 186 -13.83 -0.96 -13.38
C LEU A 186 -13.95 0.44 -14.02
N PRO A 187 -15.17 0.88 -14.39
CA PRO A 187 -15.38 2.22 -14.91
C PRO A 187 -14.90 3.28 -13.91
N THR A 188 -14.31 4.36 -14.42
CA THR A 188 -13.84 5.48 -13.59
C THR A 188 -14.92 6.07 -12.67
N PRO A 189 -16.23 6.11 -13.01
CA PRO A 189 -17.26 6.56 -12.08
C PRO A 189 -17.40 5.70 -10.82
N VAL A 190 -17.18 4.39 -10.91
CA VAL A 190 -17.29 3.46 -9.77
C VAL A 190 -16.17 3.72 -8.77
N ILE A 191 -14.95 3.88 -9.29
CA ILE A 191 -13.78 4.22 -8.49
C ILE A 191 -13.98 5.60 -7.85
N GLY A 192 -14.52 6.56 -8.60
CA GLY A 192 -14.84 7.90 -8.10
C GLY A 192 -15.83 7.89 -6.94
N GLY A 193 -16.92 7.11 -7.05
CA GLY A 193 -17.92 6.97 -5.98
C GLY A 193 -17.34 6.35 -4.69
N TYR A 194 -16.53 5.29 -4.83
CA TYR A 194 -15.82 4.70 -3.69
C TYR A 194 -14.86 5.70 -3.03
N LEU A 195 -14.04 6.40 -3.82
CA LEU A 195 -13.12 7.41 -3.29
C LEU A 195 -13.85 8.58 -2.61
N ALA A 196 -15.01 9.01 -3.14
CA ALA A 196 -15.84 10.03 -2.52
C ALA A 196 -16.38 9.58 -1.14
N TYR A 197 -16.83 8.33 -1.03
CA TYR A 197 -17.27 7.75 0.24
C TYR A 197 -16.15 7.69 1.27
N VAL A 198 -14.97 7.19 0.87
CA VAL A 198 -13.79 7.12 1.74
C VAL A 198 -13.36 8.51 2.19
N GLY A 199 -13.32 9.48 1.27
CA GLY A 199 -12.99 10.87 1.57
C GLY A 199 -13.95 11.51 2.58
N PHE A 200 -15.27 11.30 2.42
CA PHE A 200 -16.27 11.80 3.37
C PHE A 200 -16.03 11.23 4.78
N PHE A 201 -15.80 9.92 4.90
CA PHE A 201 -15.52 9.31 6.19
C PHE A 201 -14.17 9.74 6.77
N MET A 202 -13.16 9.99 5.95
CA MET A 202 -11.87 10.50 6.39
C MET A 202 -12.00 11.90 6.98
N VAL A 203 -12.81 12.78 6.36
CA VAL A 203 -13.16 14.09 6.94
C VAL A 203 -13.89 13.93 8.27
N LYS A 204 -14.90 13.05 8.32
CA LYS A 204 -15.68 12.78 9.53
C LYS A 204 -14.80 12.28 10.69
N GLY A 205 -13.92 11.30 10.43
CA GLY A 205 -12.96 10.79 11.41
C GLY A 205 -11.94 11.84 11.84
N GLY A 206 -11.43 12.63 10.88
CA GLY A 206 -10.52 13.74 11.15
C GLY A 206 -11.12 14.81 12.06
N VAL A 207 -12.36 15.26 11.78
CA VAL A 207 -13.08 16.21 12.64
C VAL A 207 -13.35 15.61 14.03
N SER A 208 -13.69 14.33 14.10
CA SER A 208 -13.88 13.65 15.38
C SER A 208 -12.59 13.63 16.22
N LEU A 209 -11.43 13.41 15.58
CA LEU A 209 -10.12 13.47 16.24
C LEU A 209 -9.75 14.88 16.73
N THR A 210 -10.09 15.93 15.97
CA THR A 210 -9.75 17.32 16.36
C THR A 210 -10.67 17.88 17.44
N THR A 211 -11.95 17.49 17.43
CA THR A 211 -12.96 17.97 18.38
C THR A 211 -13.08 17.11 19.63
N GLY A 212 -12.62 15.86 19.59
CA GLY A 212 -12.81 14.87 20.66
C GLY A 212 -14.25 14.37 20.78
N VAL A 213 -15.14 14.70 19.84
CA VAL A 213 -16.55 14.30 19.84
C VAL A 213 -16.80 13.25 18.75
N GLY A 214 -17.42 12.13 19.13
CA GLY A 214 -17.82 11.08 18.19
C GLY A 214 -18.99 11.54 17.32
N LEU A 215 -18.73 11.91 16.06
CA LEU A 215 -19.78 12.36 15.12
C LEU A 215 -20.60 11.17 14.60
N VAL A 216 -21.29 10.41 15.44
CA VAL A 216 -21.95 9.17 14.99
C VAL A 216 -23.20 9.45 14.15
N SER A 217 -23.91 10.56 14.37
CA SER A 217 -25.16 10.91 13.66
C SER A 217 -25.12 12.30 12.99
N VAL A 218 -26.01 12.52 12.00
CA VAL A 218 -26.22 13.83 11.34
C VAL A 218 -26.70 14.90 12.34
N GLN A 219 -27.31 14.50 13.46
CA GLN A 219 -27.61 15.40 14.57
C GLN A 219 -26.37 15.92 15.32
N GLY A 220 -25.20 15.27 15.21
CA GLY A 220 -23.95 15.76 15.81
C GLY A 220 -23.27 16.90 15.04
N TRP A 221 -23.85 17.31 13.91
CA TRP A 221 -23.34 18.40 13.06
C TRP A 221 -24.06 19.74 13.32
N GLY A 222 -24.96 19.79 14.31
CA GLY A 222 -25.68 20.97 14.77
C GLY A 222 -25.40 21.27 16.23
#